data_AF-A0A4D6NFZ4-F1
#
_entry.id   AF-A0A4D6NFZ4-F1
#
_cell.length_a   1.000
_cell.length_b   1.000
_cell.length_c   1.000
_cell.angle_alpha   90.00
_cell.angle_beta   90.00
_cell.angle_gamma   90.00
#
_symmetry.space_group_name_H-M   'P 1'
#
loop_
_entity.id
_entity.type
_entity.pdbx_description
1 polymer ?
#
loop_
_entity_poly.entity_id
_entity_poly.type
_entity_poly.pdbx_seq_one_letter_code
_entity_poly.pdbx_strand_id
1 'polypeptide(L)'
;MKGFICNVNWWHSVKVKDAHNLPNGLRVVVNYDDKYQPIGEASGLLAGVCGQLATNCILFPISFERWSSVPDTYKDKVWESLKPRFCFKINEDLAKRDVMSRIGKLWREYRWKLWN
;
A
#
# COMPACT_ATOMS: atom_id res chain seq x y z
N MET A 1 18.08 28.14 5.36
CA MET A 1 18.14 28.06 3.88
C MET A 1 19.09 26.96 3.47
N LYS A 2 18.74 26.26 2.38
CA LYS A 2 19.50 25.20 1.68
C LYS A 2 19.48 23.84 2.41
N GLY A 3 19.16 22.70 1.78
CA GLY A 3 19.10 22.42 0.35
C GLY A 3 17.84 21.64 -0.04
N PHE A 4 17.18 22.14 -1.08
CA PHE A 4 16.55 21.27 -2.08
C PHE A 4 17.65 20.36 -2.63
N ILE A 5 17.49 19.05 -2.52
CA ILE A 5 18.27 18.12 -3.33
C ILE A 5 17.32 17.54 -4.36
N CYS A 6 17.19 18.27 -5.47
CA CYS A 6 16.86 17.66 -6.76
C CYS A 6 18.12 16.91 -7.21
N ASN A 7 18.21 15.61 -6.91
CA ASN A 7 19.19 14.75 -7.56
C ASN A 7 18.48 14.01 -8.71
N VAL A 8 18.50 14.67 -9.87
CA VAL A 8 18.19 14.09 -11.17
C VAL A 8 19.30 13.07 -11.48
N ASN A 9 19.10 11.81 -11.08
CA ASN A 9 19.65 10.57 -11.68
C ASN A 9 19.38 9.27 -10.88
N TRP A 10 18.56 9.29 -9.81
CA TRP A 10 18.20 8.08 -9.05
C TRP A 10 16.78 7.52 -9.31
N TRP A 11 16.08 8.01 -10.33
CA TRP A 11 14.62 7.92 -10.44
C TRP A 11 14.03 6.72 -11.19
N HIS A 12 14.82 5.75 -11.67
CA HIS A 12 14.27 4.76 -12.62
C HIS A 12 13.67 3.47 -12.02
N SER A 13 13.70 3.23 -10.71
CA SER A 13 12.94 2.10 -10.12
C SER A 13 13.04 2.08 -8.60
N VAL A 14 12.11 2.72 -7.88
CA VAL A 14 11.76 2.17 -6.56
C VAL A 14 10.93 0.93 -6.87
N LYS A 15 11.57 -0.24 -6.95
CA LYS A 15 10.84 -1.48 -7.16
C LYS A 15 10.05 -1.76 -5.89
N VAL A 16 8.95 -2.49 -5.97
CA VAL A 16 8.13 -2.79 -4.78
C VAL A 16 8.95 -3.43 -3.65
N LYS A 17 9.99 -4.21 -4.02
CA LYS A 17 10.99 -4.75 -3.08
C LYS A 17 11.74 -3.70 -2.26
N ASP A 18 11.93 -2.50 -2.79
CA ASP A 18 12.69 -1.43 -2.13
C ASP A 18 11.82 -0.70 -1.11
N ALA A 19 10.48 -0.69 -1.28
CA ALA A 19 9.55 -0.12 -0.29
C ALA A 19 9.59 -0.84 1.07
N HIS A 20 9.97 -2.13 1.06
CA HIS A 20 10.11 -2.90 2.28
C HIS A 20 11.44 -2.64 3.03
N ASN A 21 12.43 -2.07 2.33
CA ASN A 21 13.81 -1.88 2.80
C ASN A 21 14.18 -0.40 3.00
N LEU A 22 13.20 0.49 3.17
CA LEU A 22 13.51 1.90 3.46
C LEU A 22 14.32 1.99 4.77
N PRO A 23 15.42 2.78 4.79
CA PRO A 23 16.12 3.10 6.03
C PRO A 23 15.17 3.68 7.08
N ASN A 24 15.41 3.35 8.35
CA ASN A 24 14.63 3.88 9.46
C ASN A 24 14.58 5.42 9.40
N GLY A 25 13.37 5.98 9.47
CA GLY A 25 13.12 7.42 9.41
C GLY A 25 12.78 7.96 8.02
N LEU A 26 13.01 7.20 6.95
CA LEU A 26 12.52 7.56 5.61
C LEU A 26 11.15 6.95 5.35
N ARG A 27 10.26 7.75 4.75
CA ARG A 27 8.91 7.34 4.36
C ARG A 27 8.58 7.81 2.95
N VAL A 28 7.89 6.96 2.19
CA VAL A 28 7.29 7.34 0.91
C VAL A 28 6.11 8.26 1.19
N VAL A 29 6.15 9.48 0.68
CA VAL A 29 5.04 10.43 0.81
C VAL A 29 4.00 10.13 -0.25
N VAL A 30 2.78 9.82 0.17
CA VAL A 30 1.63 9.58 -0.71
C VAL A 30 0.75 10.82 -0.66
N ASN A 31 0.75 11.56 -1.77
CA ASN A 31 -0.14 12.70 -1.97
C ASN A 31 -1.48 12.22 -2.55
N TYR A 32 -2.53 12.99 -2.28
CA TYR A 32 -3.88 12.71 -2.71
C TYR A 32 -4.47 13.93 -3.42
N ASP A 33 -5.37 13.71 -4.38
CA ASP A 33 -6.16 14.78 -4.99
C ASP A 33 -7.39 15.15 -4.13
N ASP A 34 -8.17 16.12 -4.60
CA ASP A 34 -9.40 16.59 -3.93
C ASP A 34 -10.50 15.51 -3.82
N LYS A 35 -10.35 14.40 -4.55
CA LYS A 35 -11.25 13.24 -4.51
C LYS A 35 -10.68 12.11 -3.64
N TYR A 36 -9.63 12.38 -2.88
CA TYR A 36 -8.93 11.40 -2.04
C TYR A 36 -8.38 10.21 -2.84
N GLN A 37 -7.93 10.45 -4.08
CA GLN A 37 -7.20 9.45 -4.86
C GLN A 37 -5.69 9.68 -4.77
N PRO A 38 -4.87 8.63 -4.51
CA PRO A 38 -3.42 8.74 -4.55
C PRO A 38 -2.92 9.17 -5.93
N ILE A 39 -2.04 10.16 -5.98
CA ILE A 39 -1.47 10.72 -7.21
C ILE A 39 0.06 10.64 -7.25
N GLY A 40 0.62 10.78 -8.46
CA GLY A 40 2.06 10.75 -8.71
C GLY A 40 2.69 9.35 -8.59
N GLU A 41 4.01 9.29 -8.63
CA GLU A 41 4.76 8.01 -8.65
C GLU A 41 4.53 7.16 -7.38
N ALA A 42 4.35 7.81 -6.23
CA ALA A 42 4.06 7.14 -4.96
C ALA A 42 2.74 6.34 -5.01
N SER A 43 1.77 6.77 -5.83
CA SER A 43 0.52 6.02 -6.08
C SER A 43 0.80 4.68 -6.76
N GLY A 44 1.68 4.66 -7.76
CA GLY A 44 2.10 3.43 -8.44
C GLY A 44 2.82 2.46 -7.51
N LEU A 45 3.74 2.97 -6.68
CA LEU A 45 4.43 2.15 -5.68
C LEU A 45 3.46 1.57 -4.64
N LEU A 46 2.53 2.40 -4.12
CA LEU A 46 1.51 1.96 -3.19
C LEU A 46 0.62 0.88 -3.80
N ALA A 47 0.21 1.02 -5.06
CA ALA A 47 -0.57 0.02 -5.77
C ALA A 47 0.20 -1.32 -5.89
N GLY A 48 1.49 -1.26 -6.19
CA GLY A 48 2.36 -2.44 -6.23
C GLY A 48 2.45 -3.15 -4.87
N VAL A 49 2.66 -2.39 -3.78
CA VAL A 49 2.68 -2.94 -2.41
C VAL A 49 1.33 -3.56 -2.05
N CYS A 50 0.22 -2.88 -2.36
CA CYS A 50 -1.12 -3.42 -2.13
C CYS A 50 -1.33 -4.76 -2.86
N GLY A 51 -0.85 -4.88 -4.10
CA GLY A 51 -0.89 -6.13 -4.86
C GLY A 51 -0.13 -7.25 -4.18
N GLN A 52 1.12 -7.01 -3.75
CA GLN A 52 1.91 -8.01 -3.04
C GLN A 52 1.23 -8.49 -1.76
N LEU A 53 0.72 -7.55 -0.96
CA LEU A 53 0.01 -7.86 0.27
C LEU A 53 -1.26 -8.68 0.00
N ALA A 54 -2.05 -8.28 -1.00
CA ALA A 54 -3.29 -8.95 -1.39
C ALA A 54 -3.07 -10.41 -1.84
N THR A 55 -1.93 -10.72 -2.45
CA THR A 55 -1.58 -12.09 -2.89
C THR A 55 -0.94 -12.95 -1.80
N ASN A 56 -0.61 -12.36 -0.64
CA ASN A 56 0.05 -13.08 0.44
C ASN A 56 -0.98 -13.79 1.34
N CYS A 57 -1.13 -15.11 1.17
CA CYS A 57 -2.09 -15.93 1.92
C CYS A 57 -1.83 -16.00 3.43
N ILE A 58 -0.64 -15.64 3.91
CA ILE A 58 -0.35 -15.55 5.35
C ILE A 58 -0.96 -14.27 5.94
N LEU A 59 -0.93 -13.18 5.17
CA LEU A 59 -1.48 -11.89 5.58
C LEU A 59 -2.99 -11.80 5.33
N PHE A 60 -3.49 -12.42 4.27
CA PHE A 60 -4.91 -12.49 3.94
C PHE A 60 -5.29 -13.89 3.47
N PRO A 61 -5.70 -14.79 4.39
CA PRO A 61 -6.04 -16.17 4.05
C PRO A 61 -7.14 -16.28 2.99
N ILE A 62 -6.95 -17.15 2.01
CA ILE A 62 -7.93 -17.41 0.94
C ILE A 62 -9.09 -18.32 1.36
N SER A 63 -9.02 -18.88 2.58
CA SER A 63 -10.08 -19.69 3.18
C SER A 63 -11.36 -18.89 3.47
N PHE A 64 -11.24 -17.56 3.62
CA PHE A 64 -12.39 -16.69 3.71
C PHE A 64 -13.10 -16.58 2.34
N GLU A 65 -14.43 -16.65 2.36
CA GLU A 65 -15.23 -16.53 1.14
C GLU A 65 -15.28 -15.09 0.62
N ARG A 66 -15.42 -14.13 1.53
CA ARG A 66 -15.60 -12.70 1.21
C ARG A 66 -14.58 -11.84 1.95
N TRP A 67 -14.18 -10.74 1.33
CA TRP A 67 -13.27 -9.76 1.96
C TRP A 67 -13.85 -9.19 3.27
N SER A 68 -15.17 -8.99 3.33
CA SER A 68 -15.87 -8.55 4.54
C SER A 68 -15.82 -9.58 5.68
N SER A 69 -15.57 -10.85 5.38
CA SER A 69 -15.42 -11.91 6.38
C SER A 69 -13.99 -12.01 6.93
N VAL A 70 -13.02 -11.32 6.32
CA VAL A 70 -11.66 -11.24 6.85
C VAL A 70 -11.68 -10.35 8.11
N PRO A 71 -11.27 -10.88 9.28
CA PRO A 71 -11.29 -10.13 10.53
C PRO A 71 -10.45 -8.86 10.46
N ASP A 72 -10.88 -7.82 11.15
CA ASP A 72 -10.17 -6.53 11.15
C ASP A 72 -8.77 -6.62 11.74
N THR A 73 -8.50 -7.59 12.62
CA THR A 73 -7.15 -7.86 13.15
C THR A 73 -6.11 -8.12 12.06
N TYR A 74 -6.47 -8.76 10.93
CA TYR A 74 -5.58 -8.93 9.79
C TYR A 74 -5.33 -7.60 9.07
N LYS A 75 -6.39 -6.82 8.85
CA LYS A 75 -6.33 -5.51 8.19
C LYS A 75 -5.50 -4.52 9.02
N ASP A 76 -5.69 -4.53 10.33
CA ASP A 76 -4.97 -3.71 11.31
C ASP A 76 -3.49 -4.05 11.34
N LYS A 77 -3.16 -5.35 11.40
CA LYS A 77 -1.75 -5.79 11.36
C LYS A 77 -1.05 -5.32 10.08
N VAL A 78 -1.72 -5.42 8.93
CA VAL A 78 -1.17 -4.95 7.66
C VAL A 78 -1.06 -3.42 7.65
N TRP A 79 -2.06 -2.70 8.16
CA TRP A 79 -2.01 -1.25 8.29
C TRP A 79 -0.82 -0.77 9.12
N GLU A 80 -0.62 -1.34 10.31
CA GLU A 80 0.49 -0.99 11.20
C GLU A 80 1.85 -1.28 10.54
N SER A 81 1.94 -2.30 9.68
CA SER A 81 3.16 -2.58 8.90
C SER A 81 3.47 -1.55 7.80
N LEU A 82 2.47 -0.77 7.37
CA LEU A 82 2.60 0.25 6.33
C LEU A 82 2.94 1.64 6.88
N LYS A 83 2.45 1.99 8.07
CA LYS A 83 2.71 3.28 8.74
C LYS A 83 4.19 3.69 8.85
N PRO A 84 5.15 2.78 9.14
CA PRO A 84 6.56 3.16 9.18
C PRO A 84 7.17 3.39 7.78
N ARG A 85 6.51 2.94 6.71
CA ARG A 85 7.01 3.01 5.32
C ARG A 85 6.36 4.11 4.49
N PHE A 86 5.13 4.48 4.83
CA PHE A 86 4.33 5.44 4.08
C PHE A 86 3.89 6.61 4.96
N CYS A 87 3.92 7.80 4.40
CA CYS A 87 3.34 9.01 4.97
C CYS A 87 2.19 9.46 4.06
N PHE A 88 0.96 9.12 4.45
CA PHE A 88 -0.25 9.51 3.73
C PHE A 88 -0.63 10.96 4.07
N LYS A 89 -0.80 11.81 3.06
CA LYS A 89 -1.11 13.24 3.23
C LYS A 89 -2.61 13.52 3.33
N ILE A 90 -3.34 12.65 4.03
CA ILE A 90 -4.76 12.78 4.37
C ILE A 90 -5.01 12.21 5.78
N ASN A 91 -6.24 12.32 6.29
CA ASN A 91 -6.61 11.72 7.58
C ASN A 91 -6.37 10.19 7.57
N GLU A 92 -5.92 9.65 8.71
CA GLU A 92 -5.52 8.23 8.85
C GLU A 92 -6.66 7.26 8.50
N ASP A 93 -7.89 7.55 8.92
CA ASP A 93 -9.05 6.69 8.67
C ASP A 93 -9.39 6.63 7.17
N LEU A 94 -9.25 7.76 6.46
CA LEU A 94 -9.44 7.83 5.02
C LEU A 94 -8.35 7.05 4.28
N ALA A 95 -7.09 7.23 4.68
CA ALA A 95 -5.96 6.50 4.10
C ALA A 95 -6.09 4.99 4.32
N LYS A 96 -6.43 4.56 5.54
CA LYS A 96 -6.65 3.15 5.86
C LYS A 96 -7.80 2.57 5.05
N ARG A 97 -8.92 3.30 4.93
CA ARG A 97 -10.07 2.88 4.11
C ARG A 97 -9.69 2.71 2.63
N ASP A 98 -8.97 3.66 2.06
CA ASP A 98 -8.49 3.60 0.66
C ASP A 98 -7.60 2.37 0.45
N VAL A 99 -6.57 2.20 1.29
CA VAL A 99 -5.62 1.09 1.18
C VAL A 99 -6.32 -0.27 1.35
N MET A 100 -7.16 -0.43 2.38
CA MET A 100 -7.86 -1.69 2.61
C MET A 100 -8.88 -2.01 1.52
N SER A 101 -9.50 -0.99 0.92
CA SER A 101 -10.39 -1.17 -0.24
C SER A 101 -9.62 -1.68 -1.46
N ARG A 102 -8.45 -1.10 -1.74
CA ARG A 102 -7.55 -1.53 -2.84
C ARG A 102 -7.07 -2.96 -2.65
N ILE A 103 -6.57 -3.28 -1.46
CA ILE A 103 -6.12 -4.63 -1.10
C ILE A 103 -7.28 -5.62 -1.25
N GLY A 104 -8.47 -5.30 -0.72
CA GLY A 104 -9.63 -6.18 -0.82
C GLY A 104 -10.12 -6.42 -2.25
N LYS A 105 -9.98 -5.43 -3.15
CA LYS A 105 -10.23 -5.63 -4.59
C LYS A 105 -9.22 -6.61 -5.19
N LEU A 106 -7.93 -6.36 -4.99
CA LEU A 106 -6.85 -7.20 -5.53
C LEU A 106 -6.87 -8.63 -4.96
N TRP A 107 -7.22 -8.79 -3.68
CA TRP A 107 -7.34 -10.09 -3.03
C TRP A 107 -8.48 -10.90 -3.64
N ARG A 108 -9.63 -10.27 -3.93
CA ARG A 108 -10.75 -10.95 -4.62
C ARG A 108 -10.36 -11.37 -6.04
N GLU A 109 -9.66 -10.51 -6.77
CA GLU A 109 -9.16 -10.82 -8.12
C GLU A 109 -8.15 -11.98 -8.09
N TYR A 110 -7.22 -11.97 -7.13
CA TYR A 110 -6.27 -13.07 -6.93
C TYR A 110 -6.98 -14.37 -6.55
N ARG A 111 -7.93 -14.30 -5.61
CA ARG A 111 -8.79 -15.42 -5.24
C ARG A 111 -9.46 -15.98 -6.50
N TRP A 112 -10.17 -15.17 -7.27
CA TRP A 112 -10.85 -15.62 -8.50
C TRP A 112 -9.93 -16.38 -9.47
N LYS A 113 -8.68 -15.92 -9.64
CA LYS A 113 -7.67 -16.55 -10.52
C LYS A 113 -7.13 -17.90 -10.02
N LEU A 114 -7.36 -18.27 -8.76
CA LEU A 114 -6.95 -19.58 -8.24
C LEU A 114 -8.02 -20.67 -8.48
N TRP A 115 -9.28 -20.27 -8.67
CA TRP A 115 -10.40 -21.18 -8.90
C TRP A 115 -10.79 -21.30 -10.38
N ASN A 116 -10.24 -20.46 -11.26
CA ASN A 116 -10.36 -20.56 -12.72
C ASN A 116 -9.00 -20.85 -13.32
#